data_AF-A0A819IH86-F1
#
_entry.id   AF-A0A819IH86-F1
#
_cell.length_a   1.000
_cell.length_b   1.000
_cell.length_c   1.000
_cell.angle_alpha   90.00
_cell.angle_beta   90.00
_cell.angle_gamma   90.00
#
_symmetry.space_group_name_H-M   'P 1'
#
loop_
_entity.id
_entity.type
_entity.pdbx_description
1 polymer ?
#
loop_
_entity_poly.entity_id
_entity_poly.type
_entity_poly.pdbx_seq_one_letter_code
_entity_poly.pdbx_strand_id
1 'polypeptide(L)'
;MSLTEQFDYKDHWREEGIIFEKPSGSDQSLGFILEGGIDKPYTHQDFTSIIVTKINENTLAYRDGRLKVYDMILSVNDINFTNIKREEALNILRRGGPKVQL
;
A
#
# COMPACT_ATOMS: atom_id res chain seq x y z
N MET A 1 26.53 -2.87 -31.13
CA MET A 1 26.29 -3.46 -29.80
C MET A 1 26.53 -2.34 -28.79
N SER A 2 25.63 -1.93 -27.90
CA SER A 2 24.47 -2.61 -27.31
C SER A 2 23.25 -1.67 -27.19
N LEU A 3 22.10 -2.13 -27.69
CA LEU A 3 20.76 -1.65 -27.34
C LEU A 3 20.35 -2.39 -26.07
N THR A 4 20.83 -1.92 -24.92
CA THR A 4 20.35 -2.32 -23.59
C THR A 4 21.12 -1.48 -22.57
N GLU A 5 20.89 -0.16 -22.59
CA GLU A 5 20.79 0.53 -21.31
C GLU A 5 19.61 -0.12 -20.60
N GLN A 6 19.95 -1.12 -19.80
CA GLN A 6 19.07 -1.82 -18.92
C GLN A 6 18.62 -0.76 -17.91
N PHE A 7 17.51 -0.08 -18.20
CA PHE A 7 16.85 0.82 -17.27
C PHE A 7 16.72 0.07 -15.95
N ASP A 8 17.47 0.49 -14.94
CA ASP A 8 17.38 -0.08 -13.62
C ASP A 8 16.01 0.34 -13.06
N TYR A 9 15.03 -0.54 -13.16
CA TYR A 9 13.68 -0.32 -12.62
C TYR A 9 13.70 -0.01 -11.10
N LYS A 10 14.84 -0.20 -10.41
CA LYS A 10 15.03 0.15 -9.00
C LYS A 10 15.39 1.61 -8.74
N ASP A 11 15.86 2.38 -9.73
CA ASP A 11 16.36 3.74 -9.51
C ASP A 11 15.25 4.80 -9.31
N HIS A 12 13.97 4.40 -9.29
CA HIS A 12 12.84 5.32 -9.17
C HIS A 12 11.91 5.07 -7.98
N TRP A 13 12.14 4.01 -7.20
CA TRP A 13 11.33 3.71 -6.03
C TRP A 13 12.03 4.15 -4.75
N ARG A 14 11.32 4.90 -3.91
CA ARG A 14 11.76 5.26 -2.57
C ARG A 14 10.79 4.67 -1.56
N GLU A 15 11.34 4.14 -0.47
CA GLU A 15 10.54 3.80 0.69
C GLU A 15 10.19 5.08 1.45
N GLU A 16 8.92 5.24 1.82
CA GLU A 16 8.43 6.39 2.57
C GLU A 16 7.47 5.90 3.66
N GLY A 17 7.77 6.26 4.91
CA GLY A 17 6.89 5.94 6.05
C GLY A 17 5.74 6.92 6.15
N ILE A 18 4.50 6.44 6.12
CA ILE A 18 3.30 7.28 6.17
C ILE A 18 2.51 6.96 7.43
N ILE A 19 2.29 7.97 8.27
CA ILE A 19 1.44 7.86 9.45
C ILE A 19 0.12 8.55 9.17
N PHE A 20 -0.96 7.78 9.31
CA PHE A 20 -2.34 8.26 9.32
C PHE A 20 -2.90 8.29 10.73
N GLU A 21 -3.45 9.42 11.13
CA GLU A 21 -4.20 9.57 12.39
C GLU A 21 -5.68 9.76 12.07
N LYS A 22 -6.49 8.78 12.48
CA LYS A 22 -7.95 8.85 12.37
C LYS A 22 -8.49 9.76 13.48
N PRO A 23 -9.52 10.57 13.20
CA PRO A 23 -10.21 11.32 14.23
C PRO A 23 -10.66 10.42 15.39
N SER A 24 -10.51 10.89 16.62
CA SER A 24 -10.90 10.16 17.83
C SER A 24 -12.35 9.71 17.77
N GLY A 25 -12.59 8.42 18.03
CA GLY A 25 -13.94 7.82 17.99
C GLY A 25 -14.53 7.67 16.58
N SER A 26 -13.75 7.85 15.52
CA SER A 26 -14.21 7.59 14.15
C SER A 26 -13.93 6.16 13.69
N ASP A 27 -14.93 5.55 13.05
CA ASP A 27 -14.79 4.30 12.30
C ASP A 27 -14.39 4.57 10.84
N GLN A 28 -13.84 5.76 10.55
CA GLN A 28 -13.50 6.16 9.20
C GLN A 28 -12.38 5.26 8.65
N SER A 29 -12.57 4.76 7.43
CA SER A 29 -11.52 4.06 6.70
C SER A 29 -10.42 5.03 6.26
N LEU A 30 -9.21 4.52 6.01
CA LEU A 30 -8.11 5.34 5.50
C LEU A 30 -8.39 5.88 4.08
N GLY A 31 -9.25 5.21 3.32
CA GLY A 31 -9.79 5.72 2.06
C GLY A 31 -9.09 5.24 0.78
N PHE A 32 -8.33 4.16 0.84
CA PHE A 32 -7.72 3.54 -0.33
C PHE A 32 -8.19 2.08 -0.51
N ILE A 33 -8.02 1.57 -1.72
CA ILE A 33 -8.30 0.18 -2.10
C ILE A 33 -6.96 -0.49 -2.39
N LEU A 34 -6.81 -1.70 -1.87
CA LEU A 34 -5.67 -2.56 -2.16
C LEU A 34 -6.07 -3.60 -3.21
N GLU A 35 -5.13 -4.10 -3.99
CA GLU A 35 -5.14 -5.37 -4.73
C GLU A 35 -3.81 -6.09 -4.51
N GLY A 36 -3.67 -7.31 -5.03
CA GLY A 36 -2.46 -8.11 -4.83
C GLY A 36 -2.52 -8.98 -3.58
N GLY A 37 -1.36 -9.51 -3.19
CA GLY A 37 -1.19 -10.55 -2.18
C GLY A 37 -0.71 -11.86 -2.80
N ILE A 38 -0.09 -12.71 -1.98
CA ILE A 38 0.51 -13.97 -2.44
C ILE A 38 -0.51 -14.94 -3.05
N ASP A 39 -1.78 -14.83 -2.64
CA ASP A 39 -2.89 -15.66 -3.08
C ASP A 39 -3.60 -15.09 -4.31
N LYS A 40 -3.44 -13.79 -4.56
CA LYS A 40 -4.08 -13.05 -5.66
C LYS A 40 -3.10 -12.05 -6.27
N PRO A 41 -2.07 -12.51 -7.00
CA PRO A 41 -1.09 -11.63 -7.63
C PRO A 41 -1.75 -10.56 -8.48
N TYR A 42 -1.27 -9.33 -8.36
CA TYR A 42 -1.78 -8.21 -9.16
C TYR A 42 -0.91 -8.08 -10.40
N THR A 43 -1.50 -8.32 -11.58
CA THR A 43 -0.87 -8.39 -12.92
C THR A 43 -0.06 -9.66 -13.23
N HIS A 44 0.33 -9.82 -14.50
CA HIS A 44 1.01 -11.01 -15.06
C HIS A 44 2.49 -11.19 -14.62
N GLN A 45 3.03 -10.31 -13.79
CA GLN A 45 4.48 -10.27 -13.49
C GLN A 45 4.84 -10.84 -12.10
N ASP A 46 4.03 -11.76 -11.56
CA ASP A 46 4.29 -12.41 -10.26
C ASP A 46 4.48 -11.45 -9.07
N PHE A 47 3.93 -10.23 -9.17
CA PHE A 47 3.91 -9.29 -8.05
C PHE A 47 2.87 -9.75 -7.01
N THR A 48 3.38 -10.44 -5.99
CA THR A 48 2.62 -10.86 -4.80
C THR A 48 2.45 -9.75 -3.77
N SER A 49 3.01 -8.57 -4.03
CA SER A 49 2.93 -7.40 -3.16
C SER A 49 1.49 -6.90 -3.02
N ILE A 50 1.21 -6.26 -1.89
CA ILE A 50 -0.01 -5.51 -1.67
C ILE A 50 0.14 -4.13 -2.32
N ILE A 51 -0.75 -3.78 -3.26
CA ILE A 51 -0.64 -2.58 -4.09
C ILE A 51 -1.89 -1.71 -3.91
N VAL A 52 -1.71 -0.40 -3.81
CA VAL A 52 -2.81 0.57 -3.81
C VAL A 52 -3.35 0.75 -5.23
N THR A 53 -4.60 0.40 -5.49
CA THR A 53 -5.21 0.51 -6.82
C THR A 53 -6.18 1.67 -6.97
N LYS A 54 -6.63 2.24 -5.85
CA LYS A 54 -7.48 3.41 -5.84
C LYS A 54 -7.30 4.19 -4.54
N ILE A 55 -7.36 5.51 -4.64
CA ILE A 55 -7.55 6.41 -3.51
C ILE A 55 -8.87 7.14 -3.73
N ASN A 56 -9.79 7.03 -2.77
CA ASN A 56 -11.10 7.65 -2.86
C ASN A 56 -11.00 9.14 -2.49
N GLU A 57 -11.59 10.00 -3.30
CA GLU A 57 -11.60 11.44 -3.06
C GLU A 57 -12.18 11.81 -1.69
N ASN A 58 -11.73 12.94 -1.14
CA ASN A 58 -12.19 13.48 0.14
C ASN A 58 -11.97 12.59 1.38
N THR A 59 -11.20 11.51 1.25
CA THR A 59 -10.79 10.65 2.37
C THR A 59 -9.49 11.13 3.03
N LEU A 60 -9.09 10.49 4.14
CA LEU A 60 -7.86 10.82 4.85
C LEU A 60 -6.62 10.65 3.95
N ALA A 61 -6.48 9.50 3.29
CA ALA A 61 -5.36 9.24 2.38
C ALA A 61 -5.33 10.22 1.19
N TYR A 62 -6.50 10.58 0.65
CA TYR A 62 -6.57 11.56 -0.44
C TYR A 62 -6.10 12.96 -0.02
N ARG A 63 -6.56 13.41 1.16
CA ARG A 63 -6.22 14.75 1.69
C ARG A 63 -4.76 14.85 2.13
N ASP A 64 -4.21 13.77 2.68
CA ASP A 64 -2.80 13.67 3.03
C ASP A 64 -1.91 13.70 1.78
N GLY A 65 -2.30 12.92 0.77
CA GLY A 65 -1.72 12.99 -0.57
C GLY A 65 -0.32 12.40 -0.70
N ARG A 66 0.31 11.87 0.36
CA ARG A 66 1.62 11.18 0.24
C ARG A 66 1.47 9.80 -0.42
N LEU A 67 0.49 9.02 0.01
CA LEU A 67 0.18 7.72 -0.60
C LEU A 67 -0.39 7.93 -2.01
N LYS A 68 0.10 7.18 -3.00
CA LYS A 68 -0.30 7.24 -4.40
C LYS A 68 -0.86 5.92 -4.90
N VAL A 69 -1.62 5.99 -5.99
CA VAL A 69 -2.03 4.81 -6.74
C VAL A 69 -0.77 4.17 -7.34
N TYR A 70 -0.70 2.85 -7.25
CA TYR A 70 0.42 1.98 -7.57
C TYR A 70 1.55 1.92 -6.53
N ASP A 71 1.42 2.58 -5.38
CA ASP A 71 2.34 2.34 -4.27
C ASP A 71 2.21 0.91 -3.73
N MET A 72 3.34 0.35 -3.33
CA MET A 72 3.44 -0.95 -2.67
C MET A 72 3.45 -0.77 -1.15
N ILE A 73 2.61 -1.53 -0.46
CA ILE A 73 2.59 -1.58 1.00
C ILE A 73 3.61 -2.63 1.45
N LEU A 74 4.67 -2.18 2.12
CA LEU A 74 5.73 -3.05 2.65
C LEU A 74 5.47 -3.47 4.10
N SER A 75 4.84 -2.58 4.87
CA SER A 75 4.47 -2.83 6.26
C SER A 75 3.19 -2.11 6.67
N VAL A 76 2.56 -2.57 7.75
CA VAL A 76 1.52 -1.81 8.46
C VAL A 76 1.72 -2.01 9.96
N ASN A 77 1.94 -0.94 10.72
CA ASN A 77 2.19 -0.99 12.17
C ASN A 77 3.23 -2.06 12.54
N ASP A 78 4.37 -2.03 11.85
CA ASP A 78 5.49 -2.99 11.99
C ASP A 78 5.19 -4.44 11.57
N ILE A 79 4.00 -4.72 11.02
CA ILE A 79 3.67 -6.02 10.43
C ILE A 79 4.09 -6.03 8.97
N ASN A 80 4.87 -7.02 8.55
CA ASN A 80 5.35 -7.17 7.17
C ASN A 80 4.22 -7.54 6.19
N PHE A 81 4.17 -6.88 5.03
CA PHE A 81 3.17 -7.06 3.97
C PHE A 81 3.74 -7.63 2.66
N THR A 82 5.02 -8.01 2.60
CA THR A 82 5.67 -8.44 1.34
C THR A 82 5.30 -9.86 0.90
N ASN A 83 4.79 -10.71 1.80
CA ASN A 83 4.35 -12.08 1.50
C ASN A 83 3.04 -12.44 2.21
N ILE A 84 2.10 -11.49 2.23
CA ILE A 84 0.84 -11.65 2.95
C ILE A 84 -0.31 -12.00 2.00
N LYS A 85 -1.29 -12.76 2.50
CA LYS A 85 -2.54 -12.96 1.78
C LYS A 85 -3.36 -11.68 1.76
N ARG A 86 -4.08 -11.45 0.66
CA ARG A 86 -4.93 -10.27 0.48
C ARG A 86 -5.89 -10.05 1.64
N GLU A 87 -6.60 -11.10 2.04
CA GLU A 87 -7.61 -11.02 3.10
C GLU A 87 -7.00 -10.67 4.46
N GLU A 88 -5.82 -11.21 4.75
CA GLU A 88 -5.09 -10.96 5.99
C GLU A 88 -4.61 -9.50 6.06
N ALA A 89 -4.06 -8.97 4.96
CA ALA A 89 -3.70 -7.55 4.83
C ALA A 89 -4.89 -6.62 5.11
N LEU A 90 -6.06 -6.92 4.53
CA LEU A 90 -7.28 -6.16 4.76
C LEU A 90 -7.73 -6.22 6.23
N ASN A 91 -7.61 -7.39 6.87
CA ASN A 91 -7.99 -7.57 8.27
C ASN A 91 -7.05 -6.79 9.22
N ILE A 92 -5.75 -6.74 8.94
CA ILE A 92 -4.79 -5.95 9.71
C ILE A 92 -5.10 -4.45 9.60
N LEU A 93 -5.30 -3.93 8.39
CA LEU A 93 -5.62 -2.51 8.17
C LEU A 93 -6.93 -2.08 8.84
N ARG A 94 -7.94 -2.96 8.84
CA ARG A 94 -9.20 -2.73 9.58
C ARG A 94 -8.98 -2.63 11.09
N ARG A 95 -8.04 -3.41 11.63
CA ARG A 95 -7.71 -3.47 13.06
C ARG A 95 -6.62 -2.48 13.49
N GLY A 96 -6.04 -1.72 12.57
CA GLY A 96 -4.91 -0.82 12.84
C GLY A 96 -5.21 0.34 13.82
N GLY A 97 -6.45 0.47 14.30
CA GLY A 97 -6.79 1.44 15.34
C GLY A 97 -6.77 2.90 14.86
N PRO A 98 -6.60 3.86 15.79
CA PRO A 98 -6.65 5.30 15.49
C PRO A 98 -5.38 5.81 14.82
N LYS A 99 -4.24 5.14 14.97
CA LYS A 99 -2.97 5.50 14.32
C LYS A 99 -2.48 4.32 13.49
N VAL A 100 -2.34 4.53 12.19
CA VAL A 100 -1.85 3.51 11.25
C VAL A 100 -0.60 4.03 10.57
N GLN A 101 0.51 3.31 10.73
CA GLN A 101 1.75 3.53 10.02
C GLN A 101 1.83 2.55 8.85
N LEU A 102 2.05 3.05 7.65
CA LEU A 102 2.42 2.28 6.45
C LEU A 102 3.95 2.34 6.29
#